data_AF-A0A7W1RY87-F1
#
_entry.id   AF-A0A7W1RY87-F1
#
_cell.length_a   1.000
_cell.length_b   1.000
_cell.length_c   1.000
_cell.angle_alpha   90.00
_cell.angle_beta   90.00
_cell.angle_gamma   90.00
#
_symmetry.space_group_name_H-M   'P 1'
#
loop_
_entity.id
_entity.type
_entity.pdbx_description
1 polymer ?
#
loop_
_entity_poly.entity_id
_entity_poly.type
_entity_poly.pdbx_seq_one_letter_code
_entity_poly.pdbx_strand_id
1 'polypeptide(L)'
;MNMRRILVPILCTSSLCTTFGLASGATGDSPGAQPWSESFTMTLKDSERTFVVFDGTSYLVLDKADLDDRVFTNGKDVMLAAKFERGDGTLAHFYNLPRLDATAGPELWATRLDGDNLFVFGRVTIDELGRAALAVDHVAEAPSDNQMIADRLAAAPENDYEARLKVAEWARSQAAVQGNRDLWTAAADTIISQVVESAARQAADTKDPALLLRAVDWSLALIHDRTLAARICSSEWVKSAGNEVQEEVGERMRRLDFVFYRDHWRAKPDALTLEYEDRFADLKWRDAEGYYKLGRWAEANVEVMPHARELAHRCYQSGFRGDPRHNGIRRELGLEPVSGGSARSATLTGPYQDPDTGVVLEGPEGWVRSDPIEADATWLDPQSETAYLSGDVLMGTQVKGGFDDLWSAQTAIWVGKPGFEKLSDEAVSYAAGSARRMSFTYREARYARQADLIIAHNAKANVAVALLASYTEGEKDETLQALLALFSKVVIPDARQPDAGAPGQPGPGGPGRPQAPPGTTPPGPNAPR
;
A
#
# COMPACT_ATOMS: atom_id res chain seq x y z
N MET A 1 59.52 70.48 -0.29
CA MET A 1 58.08 70.18 -0.31
C MET A 1 57.92 68.71 -0.64
N ASN A 2 57.48 67.96 0.36
CA ASN A 2 57.43 66.51 0.40
C ASN A 2 56.10 66.00 -0.15
N MET A 3 56.15 65.05 -1.08
CA MET A 3 55.35 63.81 -0.97
C MET A 3 55.91 62.77 -1.94
N ARG A 4 56.56 61.76 -1.34
CA ARG A 4 57.08 60.57 -2.02
C ARG A 4 55.95 59.61 -2.33
N ARG A 5 55.87 59.14 -3.57
CA ARG A 5 55.25 57.87 -3.96
C ARG A 5 56.14 56.71 -3.52
N ILE A 6 55.58 55.66 -2.92
CA ILE A 6 56.14 54.31 -2.95
C ILE A 6 54.99 53.29 -3.10
N LEU A 7 55.19 52.37 -4.04
CA LEU A 7 54.39 51.21 -4.40
C LEU A 7 54.62 50.01 -3.43
N VAL A 8 53.56 49.18 -3.26
CA VAL A 8 53.55 47.68 -3.22
C VAL A 8 54.11 47.01 -1.92
N PRO A 9 53.50 45.92 -1.35
CA PRO A 9 53.11 44.71 -2.09
C PRO A 9 51.78 44.00 -1.80
N ILE A 10 51.33 43.33 -2.87
CA ILE A 10 50.52 42.10 -2.90
C ILE A 10 51.47 40.90 -2.70
N LEU A 11 51.11 39.95 -1.81
CA LEU A 11 51.58 38.55 -1.62
C LEU A 11 51.19 38.16 -0.17
N CYS A 12 50.72 36.98 0.24
CA CYS A 12 50.12 35.76 -0.34
C CYS A 12 49.73 34.88 0.90
N THR A 13 48.92 33.83 0.68
CA THR A 13 48.81 32.58 1.49
C THR A 13 48.07 32.57 2.84
N SER A 14 46.81 32.12 2.75
CA SER A 14 46.22 30.91 3.36
C SER A 14 46.29 30.60 4.87
N SER A 15 45.10 30.28 5.37
CA SER A 15 44.74 29.23 6.35
C SER A 15 44.56 29.61 7.83
N LEU A 16 43.49 29.03 8.36
CA LEU A 16 43.06 28.86 9.76
C LEU A 16 42.33 30.04 10.39
N CYS A 17 41.00 29.99 10.33
CA CYS A 17 40.17 30.22 11.51
C CYS A 17 38.79 29.59 11.33
N THR A 18 38.59 28.48 12.02
CA THR A 18 37.31 27.83 12.26
C THR A 18 36.61 28.64 13.35
N THR A 19 35.60 29.44 13.02
CA THR A 19 34.69 30.04 14.01
C THR A 19 33.27 30.14 13.48
N PHE A 20 32.33 29.92 14.40
CA PHE A 20 30.97 29.44 14.22
C PHE A 20 29.98 30.45 13.59
N GLY A 21 29.06 29.90 12.79
CA GLY A 21 27.63 30.15 12.97
C GLY A 21 26.94 31.11 12.01
N LEU A 22 27.16 32.41 12.14
CA LEU A 22 26.41 33.44 11.40
C LEU A 22 27.27 34.62 10.91
N ALA A 23 28.44 34.87 11.52
CA ALA A 23 29.33 35.96 11.12
C ALA A 23 30.10 35.69 9.81
N SER A 24 30.31 34.43 9.41
CA SER A 24 31.00 34.11 8.15
C SER A 24 30.13 34.26 6.88
N GLY A 25 28.84 34.58 7.04
CA GLY A 25 27.99 34.95 5.91
C GLY A 25 28.24 36.38 5.40
N ALA A 26 28.93 37.22 6.19
CA ALA A 26 29.20 38.61 5.82
C ALA A 26 30.48 38.79 4.98
N THR A 27 31.30 37.75 4.80
CA THR A 27 32.61 37.87 4.14
C THR A 27 32.88 36.85 3.03
N GLY A 28 31.86 36.11 2.57
CA GLY A 28 31.97 35.20 1.43
C GLY A 28 31.49 35.85 0.12
N ASP A 29 32.31 35.76 -0.93
CA ASP A 29 32.08 36.16 -2.34
C ASP A 29 30.91 35.39 -3.03
N SER A 30 29.78 35.20 -2.35
CA SER A 30 28.54 34.75 -2.97
C SER A 30 27.67 35.98 -3.31
N PRO A 31 27.24 36.17 -4.56
CA PRO A 31 26.45 37.33 -4.99
C PRO A 31 24.98 37.19 -4.58
N GLY A 32 24.72 37.00 -3.29
CA GLY A 32 23.46 37.36 -2.65
C GLY A 32 23.66 38.75 -2.03
N ALA A 33 23.02 39.78 -2.58
CA ALA A 33 23.32 41.18 -2.31
C ALA A 33 23.37 41.50 -0.80
N GLN A 34 24.58 41.65 -0.27
CA GLN A 34 24.78 42.19 1.07
C GLN A 34 24.20 43.61 1.09
N PRO A 35 23.42 43.99 2.12
CA PRO A 35 22.72 45.28 2.12
C PRO A 35 23.65 46.48 2.41
N TRP A 36 24.89 46.23 2.84
CA TRP A 36 25.89 47.26 3.14
C TRP A 36 26.81 47.54 1.95
N SER A 37 27.35 48.76 1.88
CA SER A 37 28.22 49.19 0.78
C SER A 37 29.67 48.71 0.94
N GLU A 38 30.15 48.62 2.18
CA GLU A 38 31.54 48.27 2.49
C GLU A 38 31.64 47.48 3.80
N SER A 39 32.71 46.70 3.94
CA SER A 39 33.09 46.04 5.19
C SER A 39 34.58 46.19 5.46
N PHE A 40 34.98 46.38 6.72
CA PHE A 40 36.38 46.48 7.13
C PHE A 40 36.61 45.86 8.51
N THR A 41 37.85 45.45 8.80
CA THR A 41 38.22 44.89 10.11
C THR A 41 39.05 45.87 10.93
N MET A 42 38.89 45.81 12.26
CA MET A 42 39.68 46.58 13.21
C MET A 42 39.85 45.81 14.52
N THR A 43 41.00 45.96 15.18
CA THR A 43 41.23 45.34 16.49
C THR A 43 40.48 46.08 17.59
N LEU A 44 39.61 45.37 18.31
CA LEU A 44 38.90 45.85 19.50
C LEU A 44 38.97 44.78 20.60
N LYS A 45 39.39 45.17 21.81
CA LYS A 45 39.54 44.28 22.97
C LYS A 45 40.41 43.05 22.62
N ASP A 46 41.58 43.30 22.04
CA ASP A 46 42.56 42.29 21.65
C ASP A 46 42.04 41.24 20.65
N SER A 47 40.93 41.52 19.97
CA SER A 47 40.31 40.65 18.97
C SER A 47 40.06 41.42 17.68
N GLU A 48 40.23 40.79 16.53
CA GLU A 48 39.84 41.36 15.25
C GLU A 48 38.31 41.36 15.14
N ARG A 49 37.73 42.53 14.83
CA ARG A 49 36.28 42.72 14.72
C ARG A 49 35.92 43.30 13.36
N THR A 50 34.79 42.88 12.84
CA THR A 50 34.28 43.32 11.54
C THR A 50 33.27 44.45 11.71
N PHE A 51 33.36 45.45 10.85
CA PHE A 51 32.40 46.53 10.69
C PHE A 51 31.78 46.49 9.30
N VAL A 52 30.52 46.88 9.21
CA VAL A 52 29.79 47.04 7.95
C VAL A 52 29.26 48.47 7.83
N VAL A 53 29.31 49.04 6.62
CA VAL A 53 28.82 50.40 6.35
C VAL A 53 27.45 50.32 5.70
N PHE A 54 26.41 50.67 6.44
CA PHE A 54 25.03 50.69 5.96
C PHE A 54 24.51 52.14 6.02
N ASP A 55 24.02 52.64 4.88
CA ASP A 55 23.54 54.02 4.73
C ASP A 55 24.50 55.09 5.30
N GLY A 56 25.79 54.92 5.05
CA GLY A 56 26.85 55.83 5.52
C GLY A 56 27.22 55.71 7.01
N THR A 57 26.59 54.81 7.76
CA THR A 57 26.90 54.55 9.17
C THR A 57 27.65 53.23 9.33
N SER A 58 28.70 53.23 10.14
CA SER A 58 29.50 52.04 10.45
C SER A 58 28.93 51.29 11.66
N TYR A 59 28.49 50.06 11.44
CA TYR A 59 27.96 49.17 12.47
C TYR A 59 28.95 48.06 12.78
N LEU A 60 29.18 47.80 14.08
CA LEU A 60 29.97 46.66 14.55
C LEU A 60 29.16 45.37 14.37
N VAL A 61 29.70 44.40 13.65
CA VAL A 61 29.09 43.06 13.57
C VAL A 61 29.28 42.37 14.92
N LEU A 62 28.17 42.08 15.60
CA LEU A 62 28.20 41.40 16.90
C LEU A 62 27.83 39.92 16.76
N ASP A 63 28.59 39.08 17.45
CA ASP A 63 28.22 37.70 17.69
C ASP A 63 27.31 37.59 18.92
N LYS A 64 26.53 36.50 18.98
CA LYS A 64 25.67 36.20 20.14
C LYS A 64 26.43 36.23 21.47
N ALA A 65 27.69 35.77 21.49
CA ALA A 65 28.52 35.76 22.68
C ALA A 65 28.93 37.16 23.16
N ASP A 66 29.03 38.13 22.25
CA ASP A 66 29.38 39.50 22.61
C ASP A 66 28.25 40.18 23.41
N LEU A 67 26.99 39.74 23.24
CA LEU A 67 25.85 40.26 24.00
C LEU A 67 25.92 39.93 25.50
N ASP A 68 26.71 38.93 25.91
CA ASP A 68 26.96 38.65 27.33
C ASP A 68 27.97 39.65 27.95
N ASP A 69 28.80 40.31 27.14
CA ASP A 69 29.69 41.39 27.58
C ASP A 69 29.02 42.76 27.46
N ARG A 70 28.17 43.03 28.45
CA ARG A 70 27.37 44.26 28.52
C ARG A 70 28.21 45.54 28.55
N VAL A 71 29.37 45.51 29.19
CA VAL A 71 30.27 46.69 29.25
C VAL A 71 30.81 47.01 27.86
N PHE A 72 31.13 45.97 27.09
CA PHE A 72 31.60 46.13 25.72
C PHE A 72 30.50 46.60 24.78
N THR A 73 29.27 46.11 24.91
CA THR A 73 28.21 46.39 23.92
C THR A 73 27.46 47.71 24.15
N ASN A 74 27.43 48.23 25.37
CA ASN A 74 26.65 49.42 25.70
C ASN A 74 27.03 50.65 24.85
N GLY A 75 26.03 51.28 24.25
CA GLY A 75 26.17 52.52 23.47
C GLY A 75 26.78 52.34 22.08
N LYS A 76 27.00 51.10 21.62
CA LYS A 76 27.55 50.83 20.29
C LYS A 76 26.47 50.70 19.24
N ASP A 77 26.80 51.17 18.04
CA ASP A 77 26.07 50.90 16.82
C ASP A 77 26.48 49.54 16.28
N VAL A 78 25.52 48.64 16.16
CA VAL A 78 25.76 47.21 15.90
C VAL A 78 24.89 46.70 14.76
N MET A 79 25.40 45.67 14.09
CA MET A 79 24.64 44.82 13.18
C MET A 79 24.57 43.42 13.80
N LEU A 80 23.37 42.85 13.83
CA LEU A 80 23.10 41.52 14.34
C LEU A 80 22.37 40.69 13.27
N ALA A 81 22.84 39.46 13.06
CA ALA A 81 22.07 38.46 12.33
C ALA A 81 21.01 37.87 13.27
N ALA A 82 19.74 38.11 12.96
CA ALA A 82 18.63 37.76 13.83
C ALA A 82 17.58 36.93 13.06
N LYS A 83 16.89 36.03 13.77
CA LYS A 83 15.75 35.29 13.23
C LYS A 83 14.47 35.74 13.91
N PHE A 84 13.59 36.38 13.15
CA PHE A 84 12.35 36.95 13.66
C PHE A 84 11.45 35.86 14.25
N GLU A 85 10.96 36.07 15.47
CA GLU A 85 10.00 35.17 16.14
C GLU A 85 8.62 35.83 16.17
N ARG A 86 8.52 36.98 16.83
CA ARG A 86 7.27 37.73 16.97
C ARG A 86 7.55 39.19 17.26
N GLY A 87 6.60 40.05 16.91
CA GLY A 87 6.60 41.45 17.32
C GLY A 87 5.20 41.95 17.64
N ASP A 88 5.12 43.01 18.44
CA ASP A 88 3.87 43.68 18.83
C ASP A 88 3.67 45.04 18.12
N GLY A 89 4.47 45.28 17.07
CA GLY A 89 4.53 46.54 16.35
C GLY A 89 5.58 47.51 16.89
N THR A 90 5.99 47.41 18.16
CA THR A 90 7.07 48.27 18.70
C THR A 90 8.25 47.46 19.19
N LEU A 91 7.99 46.29 19.75
CA LEU A 91 8.96 45.35 20.28
C LEU A 91 9.02 44.13 19.35
N ALA A 92 10.22 43.63 19.12
CA ALA A 92 10.51 42.40 18.40
C ALA A 92 11.37 41.46 19.25
N HIS A 93 11.11 40.17 19.11
CA HIS A 93 11.87 39.08 19.71
C HIS A 93 12.46 38.18 18.62
N PHE A 94 13.57 37.52 18.95
CA PHE A 94 14.31 36.67 18.02
C PHE A 94 14.65 35.32 18.63
N TYR A 95 14.48 34.24 17.85
CA TYR A 95 14.78 32.88 18.29
C TYR A 95 16.24 32.68 18.70
N ASN A 96 17.16 33.23 17.91
CA ASN A 96 18.59 33.03 18.11
C ASN A 96 19.19 33.99 19.17
N LEU A 97 18.46 35.05 19.55
CA LEU A 97 18.88 36.10 20.49
C LEU A 97 17.86 36.29 21.65
N PRO A 98 17.60 35.27 22.48
CA PRO A 98 16.50 35.28 23.47
C PRO A 98 16.66 36.26 24.65
N ARG A 99 17.77 37.00 24.72
CA ARG A 99 18.09 37.95 25.82
C ARG A 99 18.11 39.40 25.34
N LEU A 100 17.69 39.66 24.11
CA LEU A 100 17.74 40.97 23.50
C LEU A 100 16.33 41.39 23.08
N ASP A 101 15.83 42.44 23.72
CA ASP A 101 14.60 43.11 23.33
C ASP A 101 14.93 44.17 22.27
N ALA A 102 14.32 44.09 21.09
CA ALA A 102 14.55 45.05 20.01
C ALA A 102 13.35 45.98 19.82
N THR A 103 13.57 47.28 19.92
CA THR A 103 12.53 48.31 19.79
C THR A 103 12.71 49.12 18.53
N ALA A 104 11.63 49.35 17.78
CA ALA A 104 11.64 50.15 16.54
C ALA A 104 10.27 50.72 16.21
N GLY A 105 10.21 51.58 15.19
CA GLY A 105 8.93 52.02 14.61
C GLY A 105 8.16 50.85 13.96
N PRO A 106 6.82 50.85 13.99
CA PRO A 106 5.99 49.75 13.45
C PRO A 106 6.25 49.42 11.98
N GLU A 107 6.63 50.42 11.20
CA GLU A 107 6.95 50.27 9.78
C GLU A 107 8.12 49.31 9.52
N LEU A 108 9.07 49.17 10.45
CA LEU A 108 10.23 48.28 10.28
C LEU A 108 9.86 46.81 10.49
N TRP A 109 8.81 46.54 11.27
CA TRP A 109 8.35 45.18 11.59
C TRP A 109 7.16 44.72 10.75
N ALA A 110 6.40 45.66 10.17
CA ALA A 110 5.13 45.38 9.51
C ALA A 110 5.18 44.34 8.37
N THR A 111 6.33 44.18 7.72
CA THR A 111 6.51 43.22 6.61
C THR A 111 7.23 41.94 7.02
N ARG A 112 7.52 41.73 8.31
CA ARG A 112 8.33 40.61 8.79
C ARG A 112 7.45 39.46 9.27
N LEU A 113 7.80 38.27 8.84
CA LEU A 113 7.10 37.03 9.16
C LEU A 113 7.93 36.19 10.12
N ASP A 114 7.23 35.40 10.93
CA ASP A 114 7.85 34.42 11.82
C ASP A 114 8.79 33.50 11.03
N GLY A 115 10.03 33.40 11.49
CA GLY A 115 11.11 32.62 10.89
C GLY A 115 12.00 33.36 9.89
N ASP A 116 11.68 34.62 9.55
CA ASP A 116 12.49 35.44 8.63
C ASP A 116 13.92 35.65 9.19
N ASN A 117 14.91 35.48 8.31
CA ASN A 117 16.29 35.83 8.62
C ASN A 117 16.52 37.30 8.28
N LEU A 118 17.06 38.06 9.24
CA LEU A 118 17.22 39.51 9.16
C LEU A 118 18.64 39.94 9.53
N PHE A 119 19.09 41.02 8.90
CA PHE A 119 20.17 41.86 9.41
C PHE A 119 19.54 43.05 10.13
N VAL A 120 19.75 43.14 11.44
CA VAL A 120 19.18 44.18 12.29
C VAL A 120 20.28 45.16 12.67
N PHE A 121 20.06 46.43 12.34
CA PHE A 121 21.00 47.52 12.59
C PHE A 121 20.42 48.45 13.66
N GLY A 122 21.22 48.79 14.66
CA GLY A 122 20.76 49.69 15.71
C GLY A 122 21.79 49.93 16.78
N ARG A 123 21.37 50.62 17.84
CA ARG A 123 22.20 50.94 18.99
C ARG A 123 21.83 50.08 20.19
N VAL A 124 22.83 49.42 20.77
CA VAL A 124 22.63 48.70 22.03
C VAL A 124 22.57 49.71 23.18
N THR A 125 21.53 49.58 24.00
CA THR A 125 21.34 50.33 25.23
C THR A 125 21.19 49.34 26.39
N ILE A 126 21.58 49.76 27.58
CA ILE A 126 21.38 48.97 28.80
C ILE A 126 20.35 49.69 29.66
N ASP A 127 19.27 48.98 30.02
CA ASP A 127 18.24 49.52 30.90
C ASP A 127 18.71 49.60 32.37
N GLU A 128 17.92 50.24 33.23
CA GLU A 128 18.24 50.39 34.66
C GLU A 128 18.35 49.05 35.41
N LEU A 129 17.78 47.97 34.84
CA LEU A 129 17.86 46.60 35.35
C LEU A 129 19.06 45.84 34.77
N GLY A 130 19.91 46.52 34.00
CA GLY A 130 21.11 45.97 33.38
C GLY A 130 20.83 45.09 32.15
N ARG A 131 19.61 45.05 31.62
CA ARG A 131 19.25 44.25 30.44
C ARG A 131 19.65 44.99 29.17
N ALA A 132 20.22 44.25 28.22
CA ALA A 132 20.54 44.80 26.90
C ALA A 132 19.24 44.91 26.07
N ALA A 133 19.01 46.09 25.52
CA ALA A 133 17.96 46.37 24.56
C ALA A 133 18.58 46.97 23.30
N LEU A 134 18.02 46.69 22.13
CA LEU A 134 18.46 47.22 20.86
C LEU A 134 17.44 48.25 20.37
N ALA A 135 17.85 49.52 20.28
CA ALA A 135 17.09 50.52 19.55
C ALA A 135 17.41 50.37 18.06
N VAL A 136 16.46 49.86 17.29
CA VAL A 136 16.65 49.49 15.88
C VAL A 136 16.39 50.68 14.98
N ASP A 137 17.38 50.98 14.13
CA ASP A 137 17.30 52.04 13.12
C ASP A 137 16.88 51.46 11.77
N HIS A 138 17.40 50.28 11.41
CA HIS A 138 17.14 49.65 10.12
C HIS A 138 17.06 48.12 10.23
N VAL A 139 16.29 47.53 9.31
CA VAL A 139 16.16 46.08 9.16
C VAL A 139 16.27 45.75 7.68
N ALA A 140 17.22 44.89 7.33
CA ALA A 140 17.37 44.35 5.98
C ALA A 140 17.12 42.84 5.98
N GLU A 141 16.66 42.31 4.85
CA GLU A 141 16.47 40.88 4.66
C GLU A 141 17.83 40.18 4.55
N ALA A 142 17.98 39.06 5.25
CA ALA A 142 19.10 38.16 5.12
C ALA A 142 18.72 36.94 4.28
N PRO A 143 19.71 36.19 3.73
CA PRO A 143 19.42 34.96 3.00
C PRO A 143 18.56 34.00 3.83
N SER A 144 17.52 33.43 3.20
CA SER A 144 16.67 32.42 3.83
C SER A 144 17.47 31.16 4.17
N ASP A 145 16.99 30.35 5.12
CA ASP A 145 17.61 29.08 5.50
C ASP A 145 17.86 28.19 4.26
N ASN A 146 16.89 28.12 3.34
CA ASN A 146 17.00 27.38 2.09
C ASN A 146 18.08 27.95 1.17
N GLN A 147 18.19 29.27 1.07
CA GLN A 147 19.23 29.90 0.26
C GLN A 147 20.62 29.59 0.83
N MET A 148 20.80 29.69 2.15
CA MET A 148 22.06 29.36 2.81
C MET A 148 22.50 27.91 2.57
N ILE A 149 21.54 26.98 2.62
CA ILE A 149 21.79 25.56 2.31
C ILE A 149 22.15 25.39 0.84
N ALA A 150 21.39 26.00 -0.07
CA ALA A 150 21.60 25.92 -1.51
C ALA A 150 22.98 26.46 -1.91
N ASP A 151 23.39 27.62 -1.38
CA ASP A 151 24.69 28.22 -1.67
C ASP A 151 25.85 27.31 -1.23
N ARG A 152 25.73 26.69 -0.05
CA ARG A 152 26.73 25.72 0.44
C ARG A 152 26.76 24.44 -0.38
N LEU A 153 25.60 23.95 -0.84
CA LEU A 153 25.54 22.81 -1.74
C LEU A 153 26.11 23.14 -3.12
N ALA A 154 25.91 24.36 -3.63
CA ALA A 154 26.46 24.82 -4.90
C ALA A 154 27.99 24.94 -4.85
N ALA A 155 28.55 25.28 -3.70
CA ALA A 155 30.00 25.28 -3.48
C ALA A 155 30.63 23.87 -3.41
N ALA A 156 29.82 22.82 -3.21
CA ALA A 156 30.26 21.43 -3.19
C ALA A 156 29.99 20.75 -4.56
N PRO A 157 31.03 20.28 -5.28
CA PRO A 157 30.86 19.59 -6.56
C PRO A 157 29.84 18.45 -6.47
N GLU A 158 29.07 18.22 -7.55
CA GLU A 158 28.00 17.20 -7.56
C GLU A 158 28.50 15.78 -7.28
N ASN A 159 29.75 15.51 -7.67
CA ASN A 159 30.43 14.22 -7.47
C ASN A 159 31.27 14.16 -6.18
N ASP A 160 31.39 15.25 -5.43
CA ASP A 160 32.06 15.24 -4.12
C ASP A 160 31.05 14.93 -3.02
N TYR A 161 30.76 13.64 -2.87
CA TYR A 161 29.79 13.15 -1.90
C TYR A 161 30.19 13.46 -0.46
N GLU A 162 31.49 13.44 -0.13
CA GLU A 162 31.95 13.76 1.23
C GLU A 162 31.77 15.24 1.56
N ALA A 163 32.07 16.15 0.62
CA ALA A 163 31.79 17.57 0.80
C ALA A 163 30.29 17.82 0.99
N ARG A 164 29.44 17.17 0.20
CA ARG A 164 27.97 17.29 0.34
C ARG A 164 27.44 16.73 1.65
N LEU A 165 27.97 15.61 2.15
CA LEU A 165 27.62 15.08 3.47
C LEU A 165 28.07 16.02 4.60
N LYS A 166 29.20 16.73 4.46
CA LYS A 166 29.58 17.79 5.41
C LYS A 166 28.59 18.97 5.41
N VAL A 167 27.97 19.28 4.27
CA VAL A 167 26.87 20.27 4.23
C VAL A 167 25.65 19.76 5.00
N ALA A 168 25.30 18.48 4.89
CA ALA A 168 24.22 17.89 5.69
C ALA A 168 24.53 17.89 7.19
N GLU A 169 25.76 17.57 7.59
CA GLU A 169 26.21 17.64 8.98
C GLU A 169 26.12 19.07 9.53
N TRP A 170 26.56 20.05 8.74
CA TRP A 170 26.41 21.47 9.08
C TRP A 170 24.93 21.87 9.21
N ALA A 171 24.05 21.43 8.31
CA ALA A 171 22.62 21.71 8.41
C ALA A 171 22.02 21.14 9.71
N ARG A 172 22.39 19.92 10.11
CA ARG A 172 22.00 19.35 11.42
C ARG A 172 22.51 20.20 12.59
N SER A 173 23.73 20.73 12.51
CA SER A 173 24.27 21.58 13.58
C SER A 173 23.52 22.92 13.69
N GLN A 174 23.00 23.45 12.57
CA GLN A 174 22.18 24.67 12.57
C GLN A 174 20.80 24.48 13.21
N ALA A 175 20.27 23.25 13.23
CA ALA A 175 18.97 22.93 13.82
C ALA A 175 18.88 23.31 15.31
N ALA A 176 20.00 23.29 16.04
CA ALA A 176 20.08 23.71 17.45
C ALA A 176 20.23 25.24 17.63
N VAL A 177 20.61 25.97 16.57
CA VAL A 177 20.97 27.39 16.63
C VAL A 177 19.84 28.29 16.11
N GLN A 178 19.14 27.85 15.06
CA GLN A 178 18.24 28.68 14.28
C GLN A 178 16.77 28.61 14.71
N GLY A 179 16.43 27.97 15.84
CA GLY A 179 15.06 27.90 16.36
C GLY A 179 14.06 27.03 15.59
N ASN A 180 14.29 26.75 14.29
CA ASN A 180 13.43 25.91 13.44
C ASN A 180 14.03 24.51 13.21
N ARG A 181 14.13 23.73 14.29
CA ARG A 181 14.86 22.44 14.30
C ARG A 181 14.38 21.47 13.22
N ASP A 182 13.08 21.38 12.99
CA ASP A 182 12.48 20.40 12.09
C ASP A 182 12.85 20.67 10.64
N LEU A 183 12.82 21.94 10.20
CA LEU A 183 13.23 22.34 8.85
C LEU A 183 14.70 21.96 8.59
N TRP A 184 15.60 22.31 9.50
CA TRP A 184 17.02 22.05 9.34
C TRP A 184 17.36 20.55 9.38
N THR A 185 16.66 19.78 10.21
CA THR A 185 16.83 18.31 10.27
C THR A 185 16.31 17.67 8.98
N ALA A 186 15.12 18.06 8.51
CA ALA A 186 14.54 17.55 7.28
C ALA A 186 15.40 17.90 6.05
N ALA A 187 15.96 19.11 5.99
CA ALA A 187 16.86 19.51 4.93
C ALA A 187 18.14 18.67 4.92
N ALA A 188 18.74 18.40 6.09
CA ALA A 188 19.90 17.53 6.18
C ALA A 188 19.60 16.10 5.70
N ASP A 189 18.48 15.53 6.12
CA ASP A 189 18.06 14.17 5.72
C ASP A 189 17.78 14.10 4.21
N THR A 190 17.22 15.17 3.65
CA THR A 190 17.02 15.32 2.20
C THR A 190 18.35 15.34 1.45
N ILE A 191 19.34 16.10 1.92
CA ILE A 191 20.68 16.15 1.32
C ILE A 191 21.32 14.76 1.37
N ILE A 192 21.28 14.07 2.52
CA ILE A 192 21.87 12.74 2.66
C ILE A 192 21.21 11.75 1.69
N SER A 193 19.88 11.76 1.61
CA SER A 193 19.13 10.88 0.70
C SER A 193 19.52 11.13 -0.77
N GLN A 194 19.61 12.40 -1.18
CA GLN A 194 20.04 12.77 -2.53
C GLN A 194 21.49 12.34 -2.83
N VAL A 195 22.40 12.47 -1.85
CA VAL A 195 23.79 12.00 -1.98
C VAL A 195 23.83 10.48 -2.14
N VAL A 196 23.12 9.73 -1.29
CA VAL A 196 23.05 8.26 -1.37
C VAL A 196 22.52 7.81 -2.73
N GLU A 197 21.42 8.40 -3.19
CA GLU A 197 20.83 8.05 -4.49
C GLU A 197 21.74 8.39 -5.66
N SER A 198 22.42 9.54 -5.60
CA SER A 198 23.37 9.95 -6.64
C SER A 198 24.59 9.05 -6.68
N ALA A 199 25.15 8.69 -5.51
CA ALA A 199 26.26 7.76 -5.39
C ALA A 199 25.89 6.35 -5.89
N ALA A 200 24.68 5.87 -5.55
CA ALA A 200 24.19 4.59 -6.05
C ALA A 200 23.98 4.61 -7.58
N ARG A 201 23.50 5.73 -8.14
CA ARG A 201 23.39 5.91 -9.60
C ARG A 201 24.76 5.90 -10.26
N GLN A 202 25.72 6.66 -9.73
CA GLN A 202 27.08 6.67 -10.26
C GLN A 202 27.72 5.29 -10.17
N ALA A 203 27.56 4.58 -9.05
CA ALA A 203 28.03 3.21 -8.88
C ALA A 203 27.44 2.26 -9.94
N ALA A 204 26.16 2.44 -10.28
CA ALA A 204 25.51 1.68 -11.35
C ALA A 204 26.07 1.99 -12.75
N ASP A 205 26.39 3.25 -13.01
CA ASP A 205 26.95 3.70 -14.30
C ASP A 205 28.40 3.25 -14.47
N THR A 206 29.21 3.32 -13.42
CA THR A 206 30.63 2.94 -13.42
C THR A 206 30.89 1.47 -13.07
N LYS A 207 29.85 0.74 -12.64
CA LYS A 207 29.95 -0.62 -12.09
C LYS A 207 30.91 -0.70 -10.90
N ASP A 208 30.86 0.29 -10.01
CA ASP A 208 31.72 0.38 -8.84
C ASP A 208 31.02 -0.19 -7.57
N PRO A 209 31.37 -1.41 -7.13
CA PRO A 209 30.75 -2.02 -5.95
C PRO A 209 31.14 -1.32 -4.65
N ALA A 210 32.33 -0.72 -4.57
CA ALA A 210 32.77 -0.03 -3.36
C ALA A 210 31.95 1.23 -3.12
N LEU A 211 31.64 1.98 -4.19
CA LEU A 211 30.78 3.16 -4.09
C LEU A 211 29.33 2.78 -3.72
N LEU A 212 28.80 1.67 -4.24
CA LEU A 212 27.48 1.17 -3.85
C LEU A 212 27.43 0.84 -2.34
N LEU A 213 28.42 0.10 -1.83
CA LEU A 213 28.48 -0.28 -0.42
C LEU A 213 28.64 0.94 0.49
N ARG A 214 29.40 1.95 0.08
CA ARG A 214 29.45 3.26 0.78
C ARG A 214 28.09 3.94 0.82
N ALA A 215 27.34 3.94 -0.28
CA ALA A 215 26.00 4.51 -0.32
C ALA A 215 25.04 3.77 0.64
N VAL A 216 25.13 2.45 0.71
CA VAL A 216 24.40 1.63 1.68
C VAL A 216 24.78 2.00 3.12
N ASP A 217 26.07 2.13 3.40
CA ASP A 217 26.56 2.53 4.72
C ASP A 217 26.04 3.91 5.13
N TRP A 218 26.05 4.88 4.22
CA TRP A 218 25.48 6.20 4.48
C TRP A 218 23.97 6.15 4.74
N SER A 219 23.19 5.36 3.99
CA SER A 219 21.75 5.24 4.26
C SER A 219 21.45 4.68 5.66
N LEU A 220 22.27 3.74 6.14
CA LEU A 220 22.05 3.08 7.43
C LEU A 220 22.60 3.89 8.59
N ALA A 221 23.79 4.49 8.43
CA ALA A 221 24.47 5.21 9.49
C ALA A 221 23.96 6.64 9.68
N LEU A 222 23.58 7.33 8.60
CA LEU A 222 23.29 8.76 8.64
C LEU A 222 21.79 9.06 8.76
N ILE A 223 20.91 8.33 8.05
CA ILE A 223 19.45 8.55 8.08
C ILE A 223 18.65 7.34 8.62
N HIS A 224 19.34 6.23 8.92
CA HIS A 224 18.71 4.99 9.41
C HIS A 224 17.62 4.41 8.49
N ASP A 225 17.69 4.69 7.19
CA ASP A 225 16.70 4.25 6.21
C ASP A 225 17.12 2.91 5.57
N ARG A 226 16.57 1.82 6.12
CA ARG A 226 16.77 0.47 5.60
C ARG A 226 16.08 0.24 4.25
N THR A 227 15.00 0.96 3.97
CA THR A 227 14.23 0.82 2.72
C THR A 227 14.99 1.45 1.56
N LEU A 228 15.64 2.60 1.78
CA LEU A 228 16.54 3.19 0.81
C LEU A 228 17.72 2.25 0.51
N ALA A 229 18.34 1.68 1.54
CA ALA A 229 19.42 0.68 1.39
C ALA A 229 18.99 -0.51 0.51
N ALA A 230 17.81 -1.07 0.79
CA ALA A 230 17.27 -2.18 0.00
C ALA A 230 16.97 -1.78 -1.45
N ARG A 231 16.44 -0.57 -1.68
CA ARG A 231 16.14 -0.05 -3.01
C ARG A 231 17.40 0.07 -3.87
N ILE A 232 18.49 0.64 -3.35
CA ILE A 232 19.74 0.79 -4.11
C ILE A 232 20.41 -0.56 -4.40
N CYS A 233 20.34 -1.50 -3.45
CA CYS A 233 20.84 -2.87 -3.60
C CYS A 233 20.01 -3.73 -4.58
N SER A 234 18.80 -3.31 -4.93
CA SER A 234 17.91 -4.02 -5.86
C SER A 234 18.16 -3.66 -7.34
N SER A 235 19.18 -2.86 -7.63
CA SER A 235 19.46 -2.41 -8.99
C SER A 235 19.91 -3.57 -9.90
N GLU A 236 19.43 -3.56 -11.16
CA GLU A 236 19.67 -4.62 -12.16
C GLU A 236 21.14 -4.99 -12.30
N TRP A 237 22.04 -4.00 -12.26
CA TRP A 237 23.46 -4.26 -12.47
C TRP A 237 24.08 -5.11 -11.36
N VAL A 238 23.60 -5.00 -10.11
CA VAL A 238 24.08 -5.83 -8.98
C VAL A 238 23.83 -7.31 -9.26
N LYS A 239 22.69 -7.63 -9.89
CA LYS A 239 22.36 -9.00 -10.34
C LYS A 239 23.25 -9.52 -11.47
N SER A 240 23.94 -8.62 -12.16
CA SER A 240 24.93 -8.96 -13.20
C SER A 240 26.38 -8.84 -12.74
N ALA A 241 26.64 -8.28 -11.55
CA ALA A 241 27.97 -7.85 -11.08
C ALA A 241 28.90 -9.00 -10.63
N GLY A 242 28.61 -10.25 -11.00
CA GLY A 242 29.35 -11.42 -10.53
C GLY A 242 29.02 -11.81 -9.09
N ASN A 243 29.48 -12.99 -8.66
CA ASN A 243 29.05 -13.61 -7.41
C ASN A 243 29.51 -12.86 -6.15
N GLU A 244 30.69 -12.26 -6.17
CA GLU A 244 31.29 -11.65 -4.96
C GLU A 244 30.50 -10.43 -4.47
N VAL A 245 30.17 -9.50 -5.38
CA VAL A 245 29.37 -8.30 -5.05
C VAL A 245 27.97 -8.69 -4.59
N GLN A 246 27.37 -9.70 -5.22
CA GLN A 246 26.05 -10.20 -4.82
C GLN A 246 26.05 -10.85 -3.46
N GLU A 247 27.10 -11.60 -3.15
CA GLU A 247 27.25 -12.26 -1.85
C GLU A 247 27.44 -11.24 -0.73
N GLU A 248 28.27 -10.21 -0.94
CA GLU A 248 28.49 -9.15 0.04
C GLU A 248 27.22 -8.31 0.29
N VAL A 249 26.57 -7.84 -0.78
CA VAL A 249 25.26 -7.15 -0.66
C VAL A 249 24.24 -8.07 0.01
N GLY A 250 24.21 -9.34 -0.36
CA GLY A 250 23.26 -10.31 0.16
C GLY A 250 23.49 -10.69 1.62
N GLU A 251 24.74 -10.78 2.07
CA GLU A 251 25.05 -10.93 3.49
C GLU A 251 24.56 -9.71 4.28
N ARG A 252 24.83 -8.51 3.76
CA ARG A 252 24.45 -7.27 4.43
C ARG A 252 22.94 -7.09 4.55
N MET A 253 22.20 -7.34 3.47
CA MET A 253 20.74 -7.25 3.47
C MET A 253 20.10 -8.32 4.37
N ARG A 254 20.63 -9.55 4.40
CA ARG A 254 20.14 -10.60 5.31
C ARG A 254 20.34 -10.23 6.78
N ARG A 255 21.45 -9.59 7.15
CA ARG A 255 21.66 -9.08 8.52
C ARG A 255 20.66 -7.99 8.93
N LEU A 256 19.99 -7.36 7.97
CA LEU A 256 18.96 -6.34 8.19
C LEU A 256 17.52 -6.89 8.12
N ASP A 257 17.36 -8.22 8.07
CA ASP A 257 16.08 -8.92 7.86
C ASP A 257 15.42 -8.64 6.50
N PHE A 258 16.22 -8.44 5.45
CA PHE A 258 15.75 -8.38 4.07
C PHE A 258 15.96 -9.72 3.35
N VAL A 259 15.01 -10.05 2.47
CA VAL A 259 15.03 -11.22 1.60
C VAL A 259 14.95 -10.76 0.15
N PHE A 260 15.73 -11.39 -0.72
CA PHE A 260 15.69 -11.14 -2.15
C PHE A 260 14.51 -11.91 -2.76
N TYR A 261 13.48 -11.20 -3.21
CA TYR A 261 12.27 -11.78 -3.78
C TYR A 261 11.74 -10.91 -4.93
N ARG A 262 11.38 -11.56 -6.05
CA ARG A 262 11.00 -10.90 -7.31
C ARG A 262 11.95 -9.76 -7.63
N ASP A 263 13.23 -10.10 -7.78
CA ASP A 263 14.24 -9.16 -8.27
C ASP A 263 14.57 -7.97 -7.36
N HIS A 264 14.05 -7.96 -6.13
CA HIS A 264 14.22 -6.87 -5.17
C HIS A 264 14.54 -7.39 -3.78
N TRP A 265 15.38 -6.65 -3.05
CA TRP A 265 15.49 -6.77 -1.61
C TRP A 265 14.25 -6.17 -0.95
N ARG A 266 13.56 -6.98 -0.16
CA ARG A 266 12.33 -6.58 0.54
C ARG A 266 12.43 -6.95 2.00
N ALA A 267 11.77 -6.18 2.85
CA ALA A 267 11.62 -6.59 4.24
C ALA A 267 11.00 -7.98 4.26
N LYS A 268 11.52 -8.87 5.11
CA LYS A 268 11.07 -10.27 5.19
C LYS A 268 9.54 -10.42 5.28
N PRO A 269 8.79 -9.60 6.06
CA PRO A 269 7.33 -9.63 6.06
C PRO A 269 6.72 -9.44 4.67
N ASP A 270 7.13 -8.40 3.95
CA ASP A 270 6.61 -8.05 2.63
C ASP A 270 6.95 -9.12 1.58
N ALA A 271 8.16 -9.67 1.64
CA ALA A 271 8.61 -10.74 0.75
C ALA A 271 7.73 -11.98 0.91
N LEU A 272 7.46 -12.40 2.15
CA LEU A 272 6.63 -13.57 2.45
C LEU A 272 5.17 -13.34 2.03
N THR A 273 4.62 -12.13 2.22
CA THR A 273 3.26 -11.82 1.75
C THR A 273 3.15 -11.87 0.23
N LEU A 274 4.16 -11.37 -0.50
CA LEU A 274 4.17 -11.49 -1.97
C LEU A 274 4.33 -12.95 -2.42
N GLU A 275 5.20 -13.71 -1.75
CA GLU A 275 5.36 -15.14 -2.00
C GLU A 275 4.06 -15.91 -1.74
N TYR A 276 3.32 -15.54 -0.70
CA TYR A 276 1.99 -16.09 -0.45
C TYR A 276 1.04 -15.83 -1.63
N GLU A 277 0.91 -14.58 -2.07
CA GLU A 277 -0.04 -14.23 -3.14
C GLU A 277 0.33 -14.91 -4.46
N ASP A 278 1.62 -15.05 -4.77
CA ASP A 278 2.10 -15.77 -5.95
C ASP A 278 1.77 -17.25 -5.88
N ARG A 279 2.13 -17.92 -4.77
CA ARG A 279 1.80 -19.33 -4.58
C ARG A 279 0.29 -19.54 -4.60
N PHE A 280 -0.48 -18.65 -3.97
CA PHE A 280 -1.94 -18.70 -3.99
C PHE A 280 -2.48 -18.51 -5.41
N ALA A 281 -1.83 -17.66 -6.20
CA ALA A 281 -2.20 -17.40 -7.58
C ALA A 281 -1.96 -18.59 -8.51
N ASP A 282 -0.89 -19.33 -8.27
CA ASP A 282 -0.48 -20.47 -9.09
C ASP A 282 -1.30 -21.73 -8.79
N LEU A 283 -2.00 -21.78 -7.65
CA LEU A 283 -2.88 -22.88 -7.29
C LEU A 283 -4.14 -22.92 -8.16
N LYS A 284 -4.42 -24.09 -8.72
CA LYS A 284 -5.66 -24.37 -9.45
C LYS A 284 -6.82 -24.48 -8.46
N TRP A 285 -8.02 -24.10 -8.88
CA TRP A 285 -9.19 -24.12 -8.00
C TRP A 285 -9.55 -25.52 -7.45
N ARG A 286 -9.16 -26.59 -8.16
CA ARG A 286 -9.33 -28.00 -7.71
C ARG A 286 -8.20 -28.51 -6.80
N ASP A 287 -7.12 -27.75 -6.61
CA ASP A 287 -5.93 -28.19 -5.87
C ASP A 287 -6.10 -27.98 -4.35
N ALA A 288 -7.03 -28.73 -3.76
CA ALA A 288 -7.32 -28.65 -2.32
C ALA A 288 -6.08 -28.97 -1.47
N GLU A 289 -5.25 -29.93 -1.88
CA GLU A 289 -4.01 -30.27 -1.18
C GLU A 289 -2.97 -29.13 -1.26
N GLY A 290 -2.86 -28.47 -2.42
CA GLY A 290 -2.02 -27.28 -2.59
C GLY A 290 -2.47 -26.11 -1.71
N TYR A 291 -3.79 -25.83 -1.66
CA TYR A 291 -4.34 -24.84 -0.74
C TYR A 291 -4.11 -25.21 0.72
N TYR A 292 -4.28 -26.49 1.10
CA TYR A 292 -4.00 -26.96 2.45
C TYR A 292 -2.54 -26.71 2.84
N LYS A 293 -1.59 -27.11 1.99
CA LYS A 293 -0.15 -26.90 2.21
C LYS A 293 0.22 -25.41 2.31
N LEU A 294 -0.35 -24.57 1.44
CA LEU A 294 -0.09 -23.13 1.48
C LEU A 294 -0.66 -22.48 2.75
N GLY A 295 -1.84 -22.91 3.21
CA GLY A 295 -2.40 -22.45 4.48
C GLY A 295 -1.52 -22.83 5.68
N ARG A 296 -1.02 -24.07 5.72
CA ARG A 296 -0.06 -24.51 6.75
C ARG A 296 1.26 -23.75 6.68
N TRP A 297 1.74 -23.43 5.48
CA TRP A 297 2.93 -22.61 5.29
C TRP A 297 2.71 -21.18 5.80
N ALA A 298 1.53 -20.59 5.57
CA ALA A 298 1.19 -19.27 6.09
C ALA A 298 1.18 -19.27 7.62
N GLU A 299 0.54 -20.26 8.26
CA GLU A 299 0.56 -20.42 9.72
C GLU A 299 1.97 -20.61 10.29
N ALA A 300 2.83 -21.37 9.61
CA ALA A 300 4.21 -21.57 10.03
C ALA A 300 5.03 -20.27 10.05
N ASN A 301 4.59 -19.23 9.32
CA ASN A 301 5.24 -17.92 9.24
C ASN A 301 4.49 -16.82 10.03
N VAL A 302 3.61 -17.18 10.97
CA VAL A 302 2.78 -16.22 11.72
C VAL A 302 3.55 -15.17 12.52
N GLU A 303 4.79 -15.47 12.93
CA GLU A 303 5.62 -14.54 13.70
C GLU A 303 6.17 -13.39 12.85
N VAL A 304 6.22 -13.56 11.52
CA VAL A 304 6.88 -12.62 10.60
C VAL A 304 5.90 -12.04 9.59
N MET A 305 4.93 -12.84 9.13
CA MET A 305 3.99 -12.44 8.09
C MET A 305 2.76 -11.73 8.69
N PRO A 306 2.42 -10.52 8.23
CA PRO A 306 1.20 -9.84 8.65
C PRO A 306 -0.04 -10.65 8.25
N HIS A 307 -1.06 -10.68 9.11
CA HIS A 307 -2.34 -11.35 8.84
C HIS A 307 -2.24 -12.84 8.45
N ALA A 308 -1.16 -13.52 8.84
CA ALA A 308 -0.89 -14.88 8.38
C ALA A 308 -2.03 -15.88 8.63
N ARG A 309 -2.76 -15.72 9.74
CA ARG A 309 -3.94 -16.54 10.07
C ARG A 309 -5.11 -16.29 9.10
N GLU A 310 -5.34 -15.04 8.70
CA GLU A 310 -6.39 -14.69 7.74
C GLU A 310 -6.05 -15.24 6.35
N LEU A 311 -4.78 -15.14 5.94
CA LEU A 311 -4.26 -15.71 4.70
C LEU A 311 -4.38 -17.24 4.70
N ALA A 312 -4.01 -17.90 5.80
CA ALA A 312 -4.20 -19.34 5.96
C ALA A 312 -5.68 -19.74 5.86
N HIS A 313 -6.57 -19.01 6.53
CA HIS A 313 -8.00 -19.25 6.46
C HIS A 313 -8.57 -19.07 5.04
N ARG A 314 -8.09 -18.06 4.28
CA ARG A 314 -8.43 -17.87 2.86
C ARG A 314 -8.02 -19.09 2.01
N CYS A 315 -6.86 -19.69 2.27
CA CYS A 315 -6.46 -20.94 1.62
C CYS A 315 -7.43 -22.07 1.94
N TYR A 316 -7.75 -22.28 3.21
CA TYR A 316 -8.65 -23.36 3.62
C TYR A 316 -10.06 -23.20 3.03
N GLN A 317 -10.61 -21.99 3.00
CA GLN A 317 -11.89 -21.73 2.34
C GLN A 317 -11.85 -22.03 0.84
N SER A 318 -10.76 -21.66 0.16
CA SER A 318 -10.61 -21.89 -1.28
C SER A 318 -10.43 -23.38 -1.60
N GLY A 319 -9.60 -24.08 -0.83
CA GLY A 319 -9.42 -25.53 -0.96
C GLY A 319 -10.67 -26.32 -0.59
N PHE A 320 -11.48 -25.86 0.38
CA PHE A 320 -12.75 -26.48 0.72
C PHE A 320 -13.76 -26.42 -0.44
N ARG A 321 -13.74 -25.36 -1.25
CA ARG A 321 -14.56 -25.29 -2.47
C ARG A 321 -14.08 -26.27 -3.54
N GLY A 322 -12.77 -26.51 -3.62
CA GLY A 322 -12.17 -27.47 -4.54
C GLY A 322 -12.43 -28.93 -4.15
N ASP A 323 -12.31 -29.26 -2.86
CA ASP A 323 -12.66 -30.57 -2.29
C ASP A 323 -13.26 -30.43 -0.87
N PRO A 324 -14.60 -30.44 -0.74
CA PRO A 324 -15.28 -30.36 0.55
C PRO A 324 -15.03 -31.55 1.49
N ARG A 325 -14.48 -32.67 0.98
CA ARG A 325 -14.19 -33.90 1.75
C ARG A 325 -12.76 -33.93 2.28
N HIS A 326 -11.93 -32.93 1.96
CA HIS A 326 -10.54 -32.89 2.41
C HIS A 326 -10.45 -32.72 3.95
N ASN A 327 -10.19 -33.82 4.66
CA ASN A 327 -10.20 -33.86 6.13
C ASN A 327 -9.18 -32.91 6.80
N GLY A 328 -8.04 -32.65 6.15
CA GLY A 328 -7.07 -31.63 6.62
C GLY A 328 -7.70 -30.24 6.72
N ILE A 329 -8.19 -29.70 5.60
CA ILE A 329 -8.93 -28.43 5.53
C ILE A 329 -10.14 -28.40 6.48
N ARG A 330 -10.97 -29.45 6.51
CA ARG A 330 -12.15 -29.49 7.38
C ARG A 330 -11.77 -29.30 8.85
N ARG A 331 -10.70 -29.96 9.29
CA ARG A 331 -10.17 -29.79 10.65
C ARG A 331 -9.77 -28.36 10.94
N GLU A 332 -9.05 -27.70 10.01
CA GLU A 332 -8.62 -26.31 10.20
C GLU A 332 -9.81 -25.31 10.16
N LEU A 333 -10.89 -25.65 9.46
CA LEU A 333 -12.15 -24.88 9.44
C LEU A 333 -13.11 -25.23 10.61
N GLY A 334 -12.74 -26.15 11.50
CA GLY A 334 -13.58 -26.57 12.63
C GLY A 334 -14.79 -27.43 12.24
N LEU A 335 -14.77 -28.07 11.07
CA LEU A 335 -15.80 -28.97 10.57
C LEU A 335 -15.48 -30.43 10.94
N GLU A 336 -16.52 -31.25 11.15
CA GLU A 336 -16.34 -32.67 11.45
C GLU A 336 -15.67 -33.41 10.28
N PRO A 337 -14.71 -34.32 10.54
CA PRO A 337 -14.08 -35.12 9.51
C PRO A 337 -15.10 -36.06 8.85
N VAL A 338 -14.98 -36.26 7.55
CA VAL A 338 -15.83 -37.21 6.83
C VAL A 338 -15.23 -38.61 6.98
N SER A 339 -16.02 -39.53 7.55
CA SER A 339 -15.69 -40.95 7.68
C SER A 339 -15.75 -41.64 6.32
N GLY A 340 -14.59 -41.83 5.70
CA GLY A 340 -14.45 -42.41 4.36
C GLY A 340 -13.09 -42.06 3.77
N GLY A 341 -12.04 -42.61 4.35
CA GLY A 341 -10.67 -42.33 3.92
C GLY A 341 -10.40 -42.75 2.49
N SER A 342 -9.79 -41.85 1.72
CA SER A 342 -9.00 -42.11 0.51
C SER A 342 -9.50 -43.27 -0.36
N ALA A 343 -10.60 -43.03 -1.07
CA ALA A 343 -10.90 -43.76 -2.28
C ALA A 343 -11.35 -42.73 -3.31
N ARG A 344 -10.70 -42.81 -4.48
CA ARG A 344 -11.09 -42.22 -5.76
C ARG A 344 -12.54 -41.80 -5.78
N SER A 345 -12.79 -40.57 -6.26
CA SER A 345 -14.03 -40.15 -6.92
C SER A 345 -14.87 -41.38 -7.23
N ALA A 346 -15.90 -41.65 -6.42
CA ALA A 346 -16.85 -42.69 -6.78
C ALA A 346 -17.29 -42.27 -8.16
N THR A 347 -16.86 -42.99 -9.19
CA THR A 347 -17.04 -42.54 -10.56
C THR A 347 -18.54 -42.55 -10.76
N LEU A 348 -19.17 -41.38 -10.57
CA LEU A 348 -20.57 -41.17 -10.84
C LEU A 348 -20.65 -41.47 -12.34
N THR A 349 -21.23 -42.61 -12.68
CA THR A 349 -21.20 -43.14 -14.04
C THR A 349 -22.64 -43.21 -14.51
N GLY A 350 -22.85 -42.81 -15.77
CA GLY A 350 -24.17 -42.74 -16.36
C GLY A 350 -24.98 -41.49 -16.00
N PRO A 351 -26.22 -41.42 -16.49
CA PRO A 351 -27.08 -40.25 -16.35
C PRO A 351 -27.44 -39.97 -14.89
N TYR A 352 -27.69 -38.69 -14.58
CA TYR A 352 -28.39 -38.33 -13.36
C TYR A 352 -29.87 -38.67 -13.53
N GLN A 353 -30.45 -39.34 -12.53
CA GLN A 353 -31.87 -39.65 -12.49
C GLN A 353 -32.41 -39.15 -11.14
N ASP A 354 -33.34 -38.21 -11.20
CA ASP A 354 -34.02 -37.72 -10.01
C ASP A 354 -35.09 -38.75 -9.58
N PRO A 355 -35.00 -39.28 -8.35
CA PRO A 355 -35.88 -40.36 -7.90
C PRO A 355 -37.35 -39.92 -7.73
N ASP A 356 -37.58 -38.63 -7.46
CA ASP A 356 -38.90 -38.11 -7.08
C ASP A 356 -39.72 -37.66 -8.30
N THR A 357 -39.05 -37.07 -9.27
CA THR A 357 -39.67 -36.54 -10.50
C THR A 357 -39.49 -37.46 -11.70
N GLY A 358 -38.51 -38.37 -11.67
CA GLY A 358 -38.13 -39.19 -12.82
C GLY A 358 -37.42 -38.41 -13.93
N VAL A 359 -36.95 -37.18 -13.64
CA VAL A 359 -36.13 -36.40 -14.57
C VAL A 359 -34.82 -37.14 -14.83
N VAL A 360 -34.44 -37.23 -16.10
CA VAL A 360 -33.18 -37.82 -16.53
C VAL A 360 -32.32 -36.75 -17.20
N LEU A 361 -31.11 -36.58 -16.71
CA LEU A 361 -30.08 -35.71 -17.30
C LEU A 361 -28.92 -36.58 -17.77
N GLU A 362 -28.80 -36.73 -19.09
CA GLU A 362 -27.65 -37.38 -19.71
C GLU A 362 -26.51 -36.37 -19.85
N GLY A 363 -25.38 -36.65 -19.19
CA GLY A 363 -24.17 -35.84 -19.34
C GLY A 363 -23.71 -35.72 -20.80
N PRO A 364 -22.95 -34.67 -21.15
CA PRO A 364 -22.36 -34.57 -22.48
C PRO A 364 -21.41 -35.74 -22.74
N GLU A 365 -21.27 -36.11 -24.00
CA GLU A 365 -20.35 -37.18 -24.39
C GLU A 365 -18.91 -36.81 -24.04
N GLY A 366 -18.18 -37.74 -23.41
CA GLY A 366 -16.78 -37.52 -22.99
C GLY A 366 -16.60 -36.74 -21.69
N TRP A 367 -17.65 -36.12 -21.14
CA TRP A 367 -17.57 -35.39 -19.87
C TRP A 367 -17.71 -36.32 -18.66
N VAL A 368 -16.99 -36.02 -17.59
CA VAL A 368 -16.95 -36.87 -16.38
C VAL A 368 -17.87 -36.29 -15.31
N ARG A 369 -18.81 -37.09 -14.81
CA ARG A 369 -19.69 -36.65 -13.73
C ARG A 369 -18.91 -36.56 -12.41
N SER A 370 -19.14 -35.47 -11.68
CA SER A 370 -18.49 -35.17 -10.40
C SER A 370 -19.51 -35.01 -9.29
N ASP A 371 -19.02 -34.86 -8.06
CA ASP A 371 -19.86 -34.37 -6.97
C ASP A 371 -20.53 -33.04 -7.38
N PRO A 372 -21.79 -32.80 -6.98
CA PRO A 372 -22.52 -31.62 -7.43
C PRO A 372 -21.95 -30.30 -6.90
N ILE A 373 -21.92 -29.27 -7.76
CA ILE A 373 -21.53 -27.90 -7.42
C ILE A 373 -22.79 -27.04 -7.41
N GLU A 374 -23.30 -26.72 -6.21
CA GLU A 374 -24.49 -25.86 -6.00
C GLU A 374 -25.72 -26.27 -6.84
N ALA A 375 -25.86 -27.57 -7.14
CA ALA A 375 -26.91 -28.17 -7.97
C ALA A 375 -27.09 -29.66 -7.61
N ASP A 376 -27.93 -30.38 -8.35
CA ASP A 376 -28.15 -31.83 -8.16
C ASP A 376 -27.13 -32.72 -8.89
N ALA A 377 -26.62 -32.24 -10.03
CA ALA A 377 -25.63 -32.95 -10.84
C ALA A 377 -24.59 -32.01 -11.41
N THR A 378 -23.36 -32.50 -11.62
CA THR A 378 -22.29 -31.74 -12.28
C THR A 378 -21.45 -32.65 -13.17
N TRP A 379 -21.06 -32.12 -14.33
CA TRP A 379 -20.15 -32.75 -15.28
C TRP A 379 -18.98 -31.82 -15.55
N LEU A 380 -17.78 -32.39 -15.57
CA LEU A 380 -16.53 -31.69 -15.81
C LEU A 380 -15.97 -32.13 -17.15
N ASP A 381 -15.53 -31.17 -17.94
CA ASP A 381 -14.77 -31.45 -19.16
C ASP A 381 -13.38 -31.98 -18.77
N PRO A 382 -12.96 -33.17 -19.25
CA PRO A 382 -11.61 -33.66 -19.01
C PRO A 382 -10.53 -32.86 -19.75
N GLN A 383 -10.87 -32.12 -20.80
CA GLN A 383 -9.91 -31.32 -21.58
C GLN A 383 -9.77 -29.89 -21.07
N SER A 384 -10.68 -29.44 -20.19
CA SER A 384 -10.65 -28.11 -19.61
C SER A 384 -10.37 -28.15 -18.10
N GLU A 385 -9.57 -27.18 -17.66
CA GLU A 385 -9.27 -27.00 -16.24
C GLU A 385 -10.38 -26.27 -15.48
N THR A 386 -11.30 -25.60 -16.19
CA THR A 386 -12.25 -24.67 -15.56
C THR A 386 -13.71 -24.78 -16.03
N ALA A 387 -13.96 -25.48 -17.13
CA ALA A 387 -15.30 -25.68 -17.67
C ALA A 387 -16.06 -26.75 -16.88
N TYR A 388 -17.31 -26.45 -16.55
CA TYR A 388 -18.23 -27.42 -15.96
C TYR A 388 -19.67 -27.12 -16.41
N LEU A 389 -20.49 -28.17 -16.39
CA LEU A 389 -21.94 -28.08 -16.49
C LEU A 389 -22.56 -28.55 -15.18
N SER A 390 -23.57 -27.85 -14.68
CA SER A 390 -24.40 -28.31 -13.57
C SER A 390 -25.88 -28.34 -13.95
N GLY A 391 -26.63 -29.23 -13.31
CA GLY A 391 -28.06 -29.40 -13.52
C GLY A 391 -28.80 -29.48 -12.19
N ASP A 392 -29.87 -28.71 -12.07
CA ASP A 392 -30.70 -28.59 -10.86
C ASP A 392 -32.17 -28.87 -11.22
N VAL A 393 -32.84 -29.74 -10.45
CA VAL A 393 -34.23 -30.13 -10.65
C VAL A 393 -35.12 -29.32 -9.71
N LEU A 394 -35.96 -28.47 -10.30
CA LEU A 394 -36.79 -27.50 -9.60
C LEU A 394 -38.23 -27.99 -9.51
N MET A 395 -38.80 -28.01 -8.30
CA MET A 395 -40.14 -28.55 -8.06
C MET A 395 -40.90 -27.85 -6.93
N GLY A 396 -42.16 -28.24 -6.73
CA GLY A 396 -42.97 -27.77 -5.61
C GLY A 396 -43.21 -26.26 -5.67
N THR A 397 -42.84 -25.54 -4.61
CA THR A 397 -43.02 -24.08 -4.52
C THR A 397 -42.17 -23.28 -5.48
N GLN A 398 -41.06 -23.84 -5.98
CA GLN A 398 -40.14 -23.14 -6.89
C GLN A 398 -40.76 -22.88 -8.27
N VAL A 399 -41.74 -23.69 -8.68
CA VAL A 399 -42.37 -23.66 -10.02
C VAL A 399 -43.84 -23.18 -10.01
N LYS A 400 -44.41 -22.89 -8.83
CA LYS A 400 -45.84 -22.52 -8.67
C LYS A 400 -46.26 -21.21 -9.37
N GLY A 401 -45.34 -20.28 -9.58
CA GLY A 401 -45.61 -18.99 -10.23
C GLY A 401 -45.68 -19.04 -11.77
N GLY A 402 -45.45 -20.22 -12.37
CA GLY A 402 -45.29 -20.34 -13.81
C GLY A 402 -43.88 -19.97 -14.28
N PHE A 403 -43.68 -19.95 -15.60
CA PHE A 403 -42.34 -19.90 -16.19
C PHE A 403 -41.62 -18.55 -15.98
N ASP A 404 -42.32 -17.42 -16.07
CA ASP A 404 -41.70 -16.10 -15.94
C ASP A 404 -41.25 -15.81 -14.50
N ASP A 405 -42.02 -16.26 -13.51
CA ASP A 405 -41.67 -16.17 -12.09
C ASP A 405 -40.46 -17.07 -11.76
N LEU A 406 -40.46 -18.29 -12.30
CA LEU A 406 -39.33 -19.23 -12.20
C LEU A 406 -38.06 -18.62 -12.81
N TRP A 407 -38.16 -18.07 -14.02
CA TRP A 407 -37.06 -17.43 -14.73
C TRP A 407 -36.49 -16.26 -13.92
N SER A 408 -37.36 -15.41 -13.40
CA SER A 408 -36.96 -14.26 -12.58
C SER A 408 -36.27 -14.69 -11.29
N ALA A 409 -36.79 -15.72 -10.61
CA ALA A 409 -36.19 -16.25 -9.39
C ALA A 409 -34.79 -16.84 -9.62
N GLN A 410 -34.60 -17.61 -10.69
CA GLN A 410 -33.33 -18.26 -10.99
C GLN A 410 -32.28 -17.30 -11.54
N THR A 411 -32.68 -16.29 -12.30
CA THR A 411 -31.75 -15.27 -12.82
C THR A 411 -31.34 -14.25 -11.76
N ALA A 412 -32.17 -13.99 -10.75
CA ALA A 412 -31.87 -13.05 -9.66
C ALA A 412 -30.58 -13.40 -8.90
N ILE A 413 -30.25 -14.69 -8.78
CA ILE A 413 -29.01 -15.19 -8.15
C ILE A 413 -27.77 -14.65 -8.87
N TRP A 414 -27.84 -14.47 -10.19
CA TRP A 414 -26.72 -14.05 -11.03
C TRP A 414 -26.61 -12.54 -11.16
N VAL A 415 -27.75 -11.85 -11.26
CA VAL A 415 -27.81 -10.38 -11.38
C VAL A 415 -27.12 -9.68 -10.20
N GLY A 416 -27.13 -10.30 -9.01
CA GLY A 416 -26.45 -9.77 -7.83
C GLY A 416 -24.92 -10.00 -7.81
N LYS A 417 -24.34 -10.78 -8.73
CA LYS A 417 -22.91 -11.11 -8.69
C LYS A 417 -22.05 -9.95 -9.24
N PRO A 418 -20.87 -9.66 -8.65
CA PRO A 418 -19.96 -8.65 -9.17
C PRO A 418 -19.56 -8.92 -10.62
N GLY A 419 -19.53 -7.87 -11.44
CA GLY A 419 -19.17 -7.98 -12.86
C GLY A 419 -20.20 -8.72 -13.72
N PHE A 420 -21.44 -8.86 -13.25
CA PHE A 420 -22.52 -9.42 -14.05
C PHE A 420 -22.80 -8.54 -15.27
N GLU A 421 -22.75 -9.13 -16.46
CA GLU A 421 -23.20 -8.50 -17.70
C GLU A 421 -23.99 -9.50 -18.54
N LYS A 422 -25.26 -9.19 -18.81
CA LYS A 422 -26.10 -10.03 -19.66
C LYS A 422 -25.74 -9.82 -21.13
N LEU A 423 -25.34 -10.88 -21.81
CA LEU A 423 -24.93 -10.87 -23.21
C LEU A 423 -26.09 -11.20 -24.16
N SER A 424 -26.89 -12.19 -23.80
CA SER A 424 -28.03 -12.65 -24.59
C SER A 424 -29.15 -13.17 -23.70
N ASP A 425 -30.35 -13.21 -24.24
CA ASP A 425 -31.54 -13.66 -23.53
C ASP A 425 -32.61 -14.06 -24.57
N GLU A 426 -32.77 -15.36 -24.79
CA GLU A 426 -33.54 -15.89 -25.92
C GLU A 426 -34.41 -17.09 -25.52
N ALA A 427 -35.60 -17.18 -26.11
CA ALA A 427 -36.44 -18.37 -25.98
C ALA A 427 -35.82 -19.52 -26.79
N VAL A 428 -35.77 -20.71 -26.20
CA VAL A 428 -35.26 -21.92 -26.88
C VAL A 428 -36.37 -22.95 -26.99
N SER A 429 -36.37 -23.71 -28.08
CA SER A 429 -37.42 -24.70 -28.33
C SER A 429 -37.28 -25.90 -27.39
N TYR A 430 -38.37 -26.25 -26.70
CA TYR A 430 -38.44 -27.44 -25.84
C TYR A 430 -39.75 -28.18 -26.09
N ALA A 431 -39.67 -29.46 -26.45
CA ALA A 431 -40.84 -30.21 -26.91
C ALA A 431 -41.92 -30.39 -25.83
N ALA A 432 -41.53 -30.45 -24.55
CA ALA A 432 -42.43 -30.72 -23.43
C ALA A 432 -42.92 -29.45 -22.70
N GLY A 433 -42.57 -28.24 -23.17
CA GLY A 433 -43.02 -27.01 -22.52
C GLY A 433 -42.25 -25.76 -22.94
N SER A 434 -41.97 -24.88 -21.98
CA SER A 434 -41.28 -23.61 -22.22
C SER A 434 -39.81 -23.73 -21.83
N ALA A 435 -38.93 -23.11 -22.61
CA ALA A 435 -37.53 -22.98 -22.23
C ALA A 435 -36.92 -21.65 -22.69
N ARG A 436 -35.91 -21.19 -21.95
CA ARG A 436 -35.22 -19.92 -22.19
C ARG A 436 -33.75 -20.05 -21.81
N ARG A 437 -32.90 -19.34 -22.55
CA ARG A 437 -31.44 -19.31 -22.37
C ARG A 437 -30.96 -17.90 -22.13
N MET A 438 -30.01 -17.74 -21.22
CA MET A 438 -29.30 -16.49 -20.97
C MET A 438 -27.79 -16.73 -20.97
N SER A 439 -27.07 -16.03 -21.83
CA SER A 439 -25.61 -15.93 -21.74
C SER A 439 -25.24 -14.68 -20.94
N PHE A 440 -24.27 -14.80 -20.04
CA PHE A 440 -23.80 -13.67 -19.23
C PHE A 440 -22.34 -13.84 -18.83
N THR A 441 -21.71 -12.73 -18.43
CA THR A 441 -20.41 -12.75 -17.75
C THR A 441 -20.60 -12.47 -16.27
N TYR A 442 -19.66 -12.89 -15.43
CA TYR A 442 -19.58 -12.51 -14.02
C TYR A 442 -18.14 -12.62 -13.53
N ARG A 443 -17.83 -12.04 -12.36
CA ARG A 443 -16.54 -12.22 -11.70
C ARG A 443 -16.62 -13.28 -10.60
N GLU A 444 -15.69 -14.22 -10.68
CA GLU A 444 -15.45 -15.22 -9.65
C GLU A 444 -14.04 -15.00 -9.07
N ALA A 445 -13.99 -14.47 -7.86
CA ALA A 445 -12.76 -13.93 -7.26
C ALA A 445 -12.09 -12.90 -8.21
N ARG A 446 -10.92 -13.23 -8.77
CA ARG A 446 -10.17 -12.36 -9.68
C ARG A 446 -10.41 -12.66 -11.16
N TYR A 447 -11.13 -13.73 -11.49
CA TYR A 447 -11.30 -14.19 -12.87
C TYR A 447 -12.63 -13.71 -13.43
N ALA A 448 -12.61 -13.26 -14.69
CA ALA A 448 -13.82 -13.07 -15.47
C ALA A 448 -14.26 -14.43 -16.01
N ARG A 449 -15.51 -14.79 -15.74
CA ARG A 449 -16.16 -16.03 -16.18
C ARG A 449 -17.25 -15.69 -17.19
N GLN A 450 -17.46 -16.58 -18.14
CA GLN A 450 -18.66 -16.61 -18.97
C GLN A 450 -19.52 -17.80 -18.55
N ALA A 451 -20.83 -17.61 -18.59
CA ALA A 451 -21.78 -18.65 -18.26
C ALA A 451 -23.01 -18.60 -19.15
N ASP A 452 -23.63 -19.77 -19.29
CA ASP A 452 -24.88 -19.97 -20.01
C ASP A 452 -25.86 -20.71 -19.10
N LEU A 453 -27.03 -20.11 -18.88
CA LEU A 453 -28.12 -20.69 -18.11
C LEU A 453 -29.26 -21.05 -19.05
N ILE A 454 -29.71 -22.31 -19.05
CA ILE A 454 -30.92 -22.78 -19.73
C ILE A 454 -31.90 -23.28 -18.68
N ILE A 455 -33.15 -22.80 -18.73
CA ILE A 455 -34.22 -23.31 -17.88
C ILE A 455 -35.30 -23.91 -18.76
N ALA A 456 -35.64 -25.17 -18.50
CA ALA A 456 -36.70 -25.92 -19.19
C ALA A 456 -37.81 -26.24 -18.20
N HIS A 457 -39.07 -25.94 -18.54
CA HIS A 457 -40.21 -26.13 -17.65
C HIS A 457 -41.33 -26.90 -18.35
N ASN A 458 -41.76 -28.02 -17.75
CA ASN A 458 -42.97 -28.73 -18.13
C ASN A 458 -44.10 -28.39 -17.15
N ALA A 459 -45.02 -27.53 -17.60
CA ALA A 459 -46.16 -27.09 -16.79
C ALA A 459 -47.12 -28.22 -16.41
N LYS A 460 -47.19 -29.31 -17.20
CA LYS A 460 -48.05 -30.47 -16.89
C LYS A 460 -47.49 -31.30 -15.74
N ALA A 461 -46.17 -31.40 -15.67
CA ALA A 461 -45.45 -32.10 -14.61
C ALA A 461 -45.27 -31.23 -13.36
N ASN A 462 -45.36 -29.91 -13.51
CA ASN A 462 -44.97 -28.93 -12.49
C ASN A 462 -43.53 -29.21 -11.98
N VAL A 463 -42.63 -29.38 -12.95
CA VAL A 463 -41.20 -29.64 -12.76
C VAL A 463 -40.42 -28.84 -13.80
N ALA A 464 -39.30 -28.26 -13.38
CA ALA A 464 -38.36 -27.59 -14.25
C ALA A 464 -36.93 -28.11 -14.03
N VAL A 465 -36.07 -27.88 -15.00
CA VAL A 465 -34.63 -28.17 -14.94
C VAL A 465 -33.89 -26.89 -15.25
N ALA A 466 -32.97 -26.48 -14.38
CA ALA A 466 -32.01 -25.42 -14.64
C ALA A 466 -30.65 -26.04 -14.95
N LEU A 467 -30.09 -25.69 -16.11
CA LEU A 467 -28.78 -26.13 -16.58
C LEU A 467 -27.86 -24.93 -16.64
N LEU A 468 -26.72 -25.00 -15.97
CA LEU A 468 -25.71 -23.96 -15.96
C LEU A 468 -24.42 -24.51 -16.59
N ALA A 469 -23.89 -23.79 -17.56
CA ALA A 469 -22.52 -23.93 -18.00
C ALA A 469 -21.69 -22.76 -17.46
N SER A 470 -20.47 -23.02 -16.98
CA SER A 470 -19.51 -21.97 -16.62
C SER A 470 -18.13 -22.33 -17.16
N TYR A 471 -17.48 -21.36 -17.79
CA TYR A 471 -16.27 -21.54 -18.59
C TYR A 471 -15.53 -20.20 -18.78
N THR A 472 -14.33 -20.25 -19.37
CA THR A 472 -13.58 -19.07 -19.82
C THR A 472 -13.87 -18.75 -21.28
N GLU A 473 -13.55 -17.54 -21.73
CA GLU A 473 -13.84 -17.10 -23.11
C GLU A 473 -13.29 -18.04 -24.19
N GLY A 474 -12.11 -18.64 -23.97
CA GLY A 474 -11.49 -19.58 -24.91
C GLY A 474 -12.19 -20.95 -24.98
N GLU A 475 -13.02 -21.30 -23.99
CA GLU A 475 -13.71 -22.59 -23.88
C GLU A 475 -15.19 -22.50 -24.29
N LYS A 476 -15.63 -21.31 -24.71
CA LYS A 476 -17.04 -20.98 -24.92
C LYS A 476 -17.73 -21.92 -25.90
N ASP A 477 -17.19 -22.07 -27.10
CA ASP A 477 -17.89 -22.76 -28.18
C ASP A 477 -18.08 -24.25 -27.88
N GLU A 478 -17.04 -24.91 -27.35
CA GLU A 478 -17.07 -26.32 -26.98
C GLU A 478 -18.01 -26.58 -25.79
N THR A 479 -17.91 -25.75 -24.74
CA THR A 479 -18.76 -25.90 -23.55
C THR A 479 -20.22 -25.61 -23.86
N LEU A 480 -20.50 -24.61 -24.70
CA LEU A 480 -21.85 -24.31 -25.14
C LEU A 480 -22.44 -25.43 -25.99
N GLN A 481 -21.67 -26.01 -26.91
CA GLN A 481 -22.11 -27.18 -27.67
C GLN A 481 -22.45 -28.35 -26.75
N ALA A 482 -21.63 -28.60 -25.72
CA ALA A 482 -21.90 -29.61 -24.70
C ALA A 482 -23.19 -29.32 -23.91
N LEU A 483 -23.42 -28.07 -23.51
CA LEU A 483 -24.67 -27.64 -22.84
C LEU A 483 -25.90 -27.88 -23.71
N LEU A 484 -25.84 -27.49 -24.99
CA LEU A 484 -26.96 -27.67 -25.92
C LEU A 484 -27.21 -29.16 -26.22
N ALA A 485 -26.15 -29.96 -26.31
CA ALA A 485 -26.27 -31.42 -26.44
C ALA A 485 -26.94 -32.05 -25.22
N LEU A 486 -26.56 -31.64 -24.00
CA LEU A 486 -27.23 -32.08 -22.78
C LEU A 486 -28.71 -31.65 -22.77
N PHE A 487 -28.98 -30.38 -23.07
CA PHE A 487 -30.34 -29.84 -23.12
C PHE A 487 -31.25 -30.60 -24.09
N SER A 488 -30.73 -30.98 -25.27
CA SER A 488 -31.48 -31.75 -26.27
C SER A 488 -31.93 -33.14 -25.79
N LYS A 489 -31.29 -33.66 -24.74
CA LYS A 489 -31.55 -34.98 -24.15
C LYS A 489 -32.33 -34.90 -22.84
N VAL A 490 -32.68 -33.70 -22.36
CA VAL A 490 -33.44 -33.54 -21.12
C VAL A 490 -34.84 -34.13 -21.30
N VAL A 491 -35.19 -35.06 -20.40
CA VAL A 491 -36.52 -35.66 -20.35
C VAL A 491 -37.17 -35.27 -19.02
N ILE A 492 -38.21 -34.43 -19.09
CA ILE A 492 -39.11 -34.15 -17.96
C ILE A 492 -40.42 -34.92 -18.20
N PRO A 493 -40.66 -36.03 -17.47
CA PRO A 493 -41.86 -36.85 -17.69
C PRO A 493 -43.13 -36.07 -17.33
N ASP A 494 -44.23 -36.34 -18.05
CA ASP A 494 -45.54 -35.82 -17.68
C ASP A 494 -45.96 -36.40 -16.31
N ALA A 495 -46.76 -35.64 -15.54
CA ALA A 495 -47.25 -36.08 -14.23
C ALA A 495 -47.91 -37.46 -14.35
N ARG A 496 -47.46 -38.45 -13.56
CA ARG A 496 -48.09 -39.77 -13.51
C ARG A 496 -49.57 -39.61 -13.18
N GLN A 497 -50.45 -39.98 -14.11
CA GLN A 497 -51.85 -40.22 -13.79
C GLN A 497 -51.88 -41.37 -12.77
N PRO A 498 -52.52 -41.22 -11.60
CA PRO A 498 -52.67 -42.34 -10.69
C PRO A 498 -53.48 -43.43 -11.41
N ASP A 499 -52.92 -44.63 -11.48
CA ASP A 499 -53.52 -45.78 -12.17
C ASP A 499 -54.99 -45.94 -11.78
N ALA A 500 -55.87 -45.86 -12.77
CA ALA A 500 -57.26 -46.30 -12.63
C ALA A 500 -57.25 -47.81 -12.34
N GLY A 501 -57.84 -48.17 -11.20
CA GLY A 501 -57.66 -49.45 -10.53
C GLY A 501 -57.83 -50.71 -11.39
N ALA A 502 -57.00 -51.71 -11.08
CA ALA A 502 -57.29 -53.10 -11.40
C ALA A 502 -58.17 -53.71 -10.27
N PRO A 503 -59.24 -54.47 -10.62
CA PRO A 503 -60.14 -55.08 -9.66
C PRO A 503 -59.48 -56.29 -8.97
N GLY A 504 -59.84 -56.47 -7.70
CA GLY A 504 -59.08 -57.28 -6.74
C GLY A 504 -59.04 -58.78 -6.95
N GLN A 505 -58.09 -59.39 -6.24
CA GLN A 505 -58.18 -60.76 -5.74
C GLN A 505 -57.87 -60.79 -4.24
N PRO A 506 -58.52 -61.69 -3.45
CA PRO A 506 -58.55 -61.61 -1.99
C PRO A 506 -57.56 -62.54 -1.27
N GLY A 507 -56.92 -62.00 -0.22
CA GLY A 507 -56.45 -62.69 1.00
C GLY A 507 -55.10 -63.42 0.96
N PRO A 508 -54.48 -63.79 2.12
CA PRO A 508 -55.04 -63.74 3.48
C PRO A 508 -54.15 -63.11 4.58
N GLY A 509 -54.81 -62.52 5.59
CA GLY A 509 -54.52 -62.71 7.03
C GLY A 509 -53.19 -62.26 7.64
N GLY A 510 -53.23 -61.16 8.41
CA GLY A 510 -52.23 -60.83 9.43
C GLY A 510 -52.74 -59.71 10.36
N PRO A 511 -52.62 -59.84 11.70
CA PRO A 511 -53.53 -59.23 12.66
C PRO A 511 -53.24 -57.76 12.97
N GLY A 512 -54.31 -57.06 13.32
CA GLY A 512 -54.36 -55.61 13.51
C GLY A 512 -53.50 -55.06 14.65
N ARG A 513 -53.13 -53.80 14.48
CA ARG A 513 -52.65 -52.92 15.55
C ARG A 513 -53.76 -51.91 15.89
N PRO A 514 -54.09 -51.69 17.17
CA PRO A 514 -55.19 -50.82 17.56
C PRO A 514 -54.94 -49.35 17.20
N GLN A 515 -55.99 -48.69 16.69
CA GLN A 515 -56.08 -47.24 16.57
C GLN A 515 -56.08 -46.59 17.96
N ALA A 516 -55.26 -45.55 18.14
CA ALA A 516 -55.39 -44.62 19.26
C ALA A 516 -56.41 -43.52 18.90
N PRO A 517 -57.30 -43.11 19.82
CA PRO A 517 -58.36 -42.15 19.57
C PRO A 517 -57.85 -40.69 19.51
N PRO A 518 -58.60 -39.77 18.85
CA PRO A 518 -58.27 -38.36 18.73
C PRO A 518 -58.83 -37.49 19.88
N GLY A 519 -58.15 -36.37 20.16
CA GLY A 519 -58.59 -35.30 21.08
C GLY A 519 -57.77 -35.29 22.38
N THR A 520 -57.25 -34.17 22.88
CA THR A 520 -57.86 -32.84 22.97
C THR A 520 -56.80 -31.74 23.11
N THR A 521 -57.08 -30.59 22.50
CA THR A 521 -56.34 -29.32 22.60
C THR A 521 -56.46 -28.71 24.00
N PRO A 522 -55.38 -28.23 24.65
CA PRO A 522 -55.48 -27.36 25.82
C PRO A 522 -55.60 -25.87 25.41
N PRO A 523 -56.33 -25.04 26.18
CA PRO A 523 -56.63 -23.66 25.83
C PRO A 523 -55.45 -22.73 26.16
N GLY A 524 -55.26 -21.71 25.32
CA GLY A 524 -54.30 -20.62 25.59
C GLY A 524 -54.79 -19.66 26.68
N PRO A 525 -53.88 -18.98 27.40
CA PRO A 525 -54.21 -17.80 28.16
C PRO A 525 -53.60 -16.52 27.57
N ASN A 526 -54.48 -15.53 27.46
CA ASN A 526 -54.30 -14.12 27.14
C ASN A 526 -53.08 -13.43 27.80
N ALA A 527 -52.43 -12.54 27.02
CA ALA A 527 -51.84 -11.30 27.53
C ALA A 527 -52.98 -10.36 28.01
N PRO A 528 -52.84 -9.44 29.00
CA PRO A 528 -51.76 -8.43 29.00
C PRO A 528 -51.28 -7.90 30.39
N ARG A 529 -50.03 -7.41 30.43
CA ARG A 529 -49.64 -6.07 30.93
C ARG A 529 -48.21 -5.75 30.52
#